data_AF-A0AAV8XLX8-F1
#
_entry.id   AF-A0AAV8XLX8-F1
#
_cell.length_a   1.000
_cell.length_b   1.000
_cell.length_c   1.000
_cell.angle_alpha   90.00
_cell.angle_beta   90.00
_cell.angle_gamma   90.00
#
_symmetry.space_group_name_H-M   'P 1'
#
loop_
_entity.id
_entity.type
_entity.pdbx_description
1 polymer ?
#
loop_
_entity_poly.entity_id
_entity_poly.type
_entity_poly.pdbx_seq_one_letter_code
_entity_poly.pdbx_strand_id
1 'polypeptide(L)' 'MKLANMDKKAYTEKEKLVLVSLVKEYGACIENKKTDGTSIQEKQNTWEKIASYYNAQPDINIHRTSKQLKKL' A
#
# COMPACT_ATOMS: atom_id res chain seq x y z
N MET A 1 -15.33 22.77 11.13
CA MET A 1 -13.96 22.97 10.59
C MET A 1 -13.78 22.03 9.40
N LYS A 2 -13.31 22.55 8.26
CA LYS A 2 -13.17 21.79 7.00
C LYS A 2 -12.08 20.72 7.15
N LEU A 3 -12.45 19.44 7.01
CA LEU A 3 -11.51 18.34 6.83
C LEU A 3 -10.81 18.56 5.48
N ALA A 4 -9.60 19.11 5.52
CA ALA A 4 -8.82 19.39 4.32
C ALA A 4 -8.48 18.07 3.61
N ASN A 5 -8.56 18.09 2.27
CA ASN A 5 -8.20 17.00 1.36
C ASN A 5 -6.81 16.42 1.66
N MET A 6 -6.72 15.42 2.55
CA MET A 6 -5.48 14.66 2.80
C MET A 6 -5.18 13.65 1.68
N ASP A 7 -6.15 13.40 0.80
CA ASP A 7 -6.04 12.46 -0.33
C ASP A 7 -5.09 12.90 -1.45
N LYS A 8 -4.59 14.15 -1.42
CA LYS A 8 -3.74 14.72 -2.49
C LYS A 8 -2.31 15.08 -2.05
N LYS A 9 -1.82 14.60 -0.91
CA LYS A 9 -0.40 14.80 -0.59
C LYS A 9 0.45 13.87 -1.46
N ALA A 10 1.37 14.44 -2.24
CA ALA A 10 2.28 13.69 -3.09
C ALA A 10 3.21 12.79 -2.27
N TYR A 11 3.63 11.68 -2.86
CA TYR A 11 4.65 10.80 -2.30
C TYR A 11 6.03 11.32 -2.69
N THR A 12 6.91 11.43 -1.70
CA THR A 12 8.33 11.67 -1.88
C THR A 12 8.99 10.48 -2.58
N GLU A 13 10.20 10.67 -3.09
CA GLU A 13 10.95 9.58 -3.72
C GLU A 13 11.25 8.43 -2.74
N LYS A 14 11.62 8.77 -1.50
CA LYS A 14 11.88 7.78 -0.44
C LYS A 14 10.63 6.96 -0.11
N GLU A 15 9.48 7.62 0.01
CA GLU A 15 8.17 6.97 0.17
C GLU A 15 7.88 5.99 -0.98
N LYS A 16 8.14 6.37 -2.22
CA LYS A 16 7.95 5.47 -3.38
C LYS A 16 8.89 4.27 -3.32
N LEU A 17 10.16 4.47 -2.96
CA LEU A 17 11.14 3.38 -2.85
C LEU A 17 10.77 2.37 -1.75
N VAL A 18 10.26 2.85 -0.61
CA VAL A 18 9.71 1.99 0.44
C VAL A 18 8.56 1.14 -0.12
N LEU A 19 7.60 1.77 -0.80
CA LEU A 19 6.47 1.03 -1.38
C LEU A 19 6.93 0.00 -2.40
N VAL A 20 7.83 0.36 -3.32
CA VAL A 20 8.38 -0.56 -4.33
C VAL A 20 9.04 -1.76 -3.67
N SER A 21 9.80 -1.54 -2.59
CA SER A 21 10.48 -2.62 -1.86
C SER A 21 9.48 -3.59 -1.24
N LEU A 22 8.43 -3.07 -0.58
CA LEU A 22 7.37 -3.90 0.00
C LEU A 22 6.58 -4.64 -1.07
N VAL A 23 6.19 -3.96 -2.16
CA VAL A 23 5.46 -4.58 -3.29
C VAL A 23 6.29 -5.71 -3.90
N LYS A 24 7.61 -5.54 -4.05
CA LYS A 24 8.50 -6.59 -4.55
C LYS A 24 8.57 -7.80 -3.60
N GLU A 25 8.64 -7.56 -2.29
CA GLU A 25 8.65 -8.62 -1.28
C GLU A 25 7.37 -9.46 -1.29
N TYR A 26 6.22 -8.81 -1.45
CA TYR A 26 4.90 -9.47 -1.49
C TYR A 26 4.40 -9.78 -2.92
N GLY A 27 5.24 -9.57 -3.94
CA GLY A 27 4.93 -9.63 -5.37
C GLY A 27 4.23 -10.93 -5.79
N ALA A 28 4.74 -12.06 -5.32
CA ALA A 28 4.21 -13.38 -5.65
C ALA A 28 2.72 -13.57 -5.26
N CYS A 29 2.27 -12.89 -4.19
CA CYS A 29 0.89 -12.95 -3.74
C CYS A 29 0.00 -11.95 -4.50
N ILE A 30 0.46 -10.70 -4.66
CA ILE A 30 -0.33 -9.63 -5.29
C ILE A 30 -0.43 -9.78 -6.81
N GLU A 31 0.60 -10.33 -7.47
CA GLU A 31 0.67 -10.54 -8.93
C GLU A 31 0.10 -11.89 -9.39
N ASN A 32 -0.30 -12.75 -8.44
CA ASN A 32 -0.92 -14.02 -8.74
C ASN A 32 -2.13 -13.79 -9.68
N LYS A 33 -2.17 -14.43 -10.85
CA LYS A 33 -3.24 -14.22 -11.84
C LYS A 33 -4.57 -14.89 -11.47
N LYS A 34 -4.61 -15.69 -10.40
CA LYS A 34 -5.85 -16.33 -9.91
C LYS A 34 -6.86 -15.28 -9.45
N THR A 35 -8.11 -15.52 -9.81
CA THR A 35 -9.25 -14.61 -9.55
C THR A 35 -10.36 -15.28 -8.75
N ASP A 36 -10.11 -16.46 -8.17
CA ASP A 36 -11.04 -17.06 -7.22
C ASP A 36 -11.19 -16.19 -5.95
N GLY A 37 -12.33 -16.33 -5.25
CA GLY A 37 -12.66 -15.50 -4.09
C GLY A 37 -11.61 -15.54 -2.99
N THR A 38 -10.98 -16.71 -2.77
CA THR A 38 -9.88 -16.90 -1.83
C THR A 38 -8.66 -16.06 -2.23
N SER A 39 -8.25 -16.16 -3.50
CA SER A 39 -7.13 -15.39 -4.05
C SER A 39 -7.38 -13.89 -4.02
N ILE A 40 -8.63 -13.44 -4.20
CA ILE A 40 -8.99 -12.02 -4.07
C ILE A 40 -8.82 -11.56 -2.62
N GLN A 41 -9.32 -12.34 -1.65
CA GLN A 41 -9.21 -12.01 -0.23
C GLN A 41 -7.74 -12.02 0.23
N GLU A 42 -6.94 -12.99 -0.23
CA GLU A 42 -5.51 -13.07 0.08
C GLU A 42 -4.74 -11.85 -0.45
N LYS A 43 -5.04 -11.41 -1.67
CA LYS A 43 -4.46 -10.17 -2.22
C LYS A 43 -4.87 -8.96 -1.40
N GLN A 44 -6.14 -8.85 -1.01
CA GLN A 44 -6.61 -7.73 -0.19
C GLN A 44 -5.88 -7.72 1.17
N ASN A 45 -5.81 -8.87 1.84
CA ASN A 45 -5.11 -9.02 3.12
C ASN A 45 -3.62 -8.68 2.98
N THR A 46 -3.00 -9.03 1.85
CA THR A 46 -1.61 -8.69 1.57
C THR A 46 -1.42 -7.19 1.37
N TRP A 47 -2.34 -6.50 0.70
CA TRP A 47 -2.31 -5.04 0.60
C TRP A 47 -2.53 -4.34 1.94
N GLU A 48 -3.37 -4.88 2.84
CA GLU A 48 -3.50 -4.36 4.21
C GLU A 48 -2.20 -4.54 5.00
N LYS A 49 -1.50 -5.67 4.85
CA LYS A 49 -0.17 -5.88 5.44
C LYS A 49 0.85 -4.88 4.90
N ILE A 50 0.92 -4.70 3.58
CA ILE A 50 1.80 -3.71 2.95
C ILE A 50 1.52 -2.31 3.51
N ALA A 51 0.25 -1.93 3.64
CA ALA A 51 -0.13 -0.65 4.25
C ALA A 51 0.38 -0.54 5.69
N SER A 52 0.17 -1.58 6.51
CA SER A 52 0.68 -1.60 7.88
C SER A 52 2.20 -1.43 7.95
N TYR A 53 2.96 -2.17 7.14
CA TYR A 53 4.42 -2.07 7.12
C TYR A 53 4.94 -0.74 6.58
N TYR A 54 4.29 -0.22 5.53
CA TYR A 54 4.58 1.09 5.00
C TYR A 54 4.40 2.16 6.08
N ASN A 55 3.24 2.19 6.74
CA ASN A 55 2.93 3.21 7.75
C ASN A 55 3.76 3.06 9.04
N ALA A 56 4.36 1.91 9.27
CA ALA A 56 5.27 1.68 10.39
C ALA A 56 6.73 2.14 10.11
N GLN A 57 7.06 2.51 8.87
CA GLN A 57 8.41 2.98 8.55
C GLN A 57 8.68 4.35 9.19
N PRO A 58 9.90 4.60 9.70
CA PRO A 58 10.23 5.85 10.41
C PRO A 58 10.15 7.09 9.52
N ASP A 59 10.32 6.93 8.21
CA ASP A 59 10.28 8.02 7.23
C ASP A 59 8.86 8.38 6.75
N ILE A 60 7.84 7.65 7.23
CA ILE A 60 6.45 7.81 6.80
C ILE A 60 5.70 8.68 7.80
N ASN A 61 5.48 9.92 7.39
CA ASN A 61 4.79 10.92 8.21
C ASN A 61 3.28 10.96 7.96
N ILE A 62 2.80 10.24 6.93
CA ILE A 62 1.40 10.26 6.51
C ILE A 62 0.93 8.83 6.34
N HIS A 63 -0.09 8.49 7.11
CA HIS A 63 -0.74 7.20 7.03
C HIS A 63 -1.46 7.05 5.68
N ARG A 64 -1.24 5.91 5.00
CA ARG A 64 -1.86 5.57 3.71
C ARG A 64 -2.64 4.29 3.81
N THR A 65 -3.82 4.25 3.20
CA THR A 65 -4.64 3.05 3.12
C THR A 65 -4.13 2.11 2.02
N SER A 66 -4.44 0.82 2.14
CA SER A 66 -4.21 -0.19 1.09
C SER A 66 -4.71 0.28 -0.28
N LYS A 67 -5.89 0.93 -0.32
CA LYS A 67 -6.50 1.51 -1.53
C LYS A 67 -5.70 2.66 -2.14
N GLN A 68 -5.02 3.47 -1.33
CA GLN A 68 -4.18 4.57 -1.81
C GLN A 68 -2.84 4.06 -2.34
N LEU A 69 -2.23 3.08 -1.66
CA LEU A 69 -0.96 2.47 -2.08
C LEU A 69 -1.10 1.66 -3.38
N LYS A 70 -2.24 1.00 -3.58
CA LYS A 70 -2.54 0.26 -4.81
C LYS A 70 -2.69 1.13 -6.06
N LYS A 71 -2.86 2.46 -5.91
CA LYS A 71 -3.05 3.41 -7.02
C LYS A 71 -1.76 4.11 -7.47
N LEU A 72 -0.67 3.91 -6.74
CA LEU A 72 0.67 4.38 -7.10
C LEU A 72 1.26 3.54 -8.22
#